data_AF-A0A819XSU6-F1
#
_entry.id   AF-A0A819XSU6-F1
#
_cell.length_a   1.000
_cell.length_b   1.000
_cell.length_c   1.000
_cell.angle_alpha   90.00
_cell.angle_beta   90.00
_cell.angle_gamma   90.00
#
_symmetry.space_group_name_H-M   'P 1'
#
loop_
_entity.id
_entity.type
_entity.pdbx_description
1 polymer ?
#
loop_
_entity_poly.entity_id
_entity_poly.type
_entity_poly.pdbx_seq_one_letter_code
_entity_poly.pdbx_strand_id
1 'polypeptide(L)' 'IGKAIDFERKAEEYMLKTDAYQEIPDGHCPLADNLHAVKTLLDYLLGKHALTKNQYNQLSPNLKNLELGHCNDK' A
#
# COMPACT_ATOMS: atom_id res chain seq x y z
N ILE A 1 19.58 -14.61 -13.51
CA ILE A 1 19.15 -13.57 -12.55
C ILE A 1 19.42 -12.23 -13.23
N GLY A 2 18.39 -11.39 -13.44
CA GLY A 2 18.53 -10.13 -14.19
C GLY A 2 19.51 -9.16 -13.53
N LYS A 3 20.19 -8.32 -14.31
CA LYS A 3 21.12 -7.32 -13.76
C LYS A 3 20.30 -6.19 -13.12
N ALA A 4 20.83 -5.56 -12.07
CA ALA A 4 20.16 -4.44 -11.37
C ALA A 4 19.66 -3.35 -12.35
N ILE A 5 20.45 -3.08 -13.39
CA ILE A 5 20.14 -2.14 -14.48
C ILE A 5 18.84 -2.51 -15.24
N ASP A 6 18.53 -3.81 -15.37
CA ASP A 6 17.30 -4.25 -16.04
C ASP A 6 16.05 -3.99 -15.18
N PHE A 7 16.21 -3.96 -13.85
CA PHE A 7 15.13 -3.62 -12.93
C PHE A 7 14.91 -2.11 -12.86
N GLU A 8 15.98 -1.32 -12.82
CA GLU A 8 15.92 0.15 -12.87
C GLU A 8 15.23 0.63 -14.15
N ARG A 9 15.67 0.12 -15.31
CA ARG A 9 15.04 0.48 -16.60
C ARG A 9 13.57 0.11 -16.66
N LYS A 10 13.18 -1.06 -16.12
CA LYS A 10 11.76 -1.46 -16.08
C LYS A 10 10.95 -0.60 -15.12
N ALA A 11 11.52 -0.18 -14.00
CA ALA A 11 10.88 0.74 -13.08
C ALA A 11 10.66 2.11 -13.75
N GLU A 12 11.67 2.65 -14.44
CA GLU A 12 11.53 3.89 -15.23
C GLU A 12 10.48 3.74 -16.35
N GLU A 13 10.52 2.66 -17.13
CA GLU A 13 9.53 2.41 -18.18
C GLU A 13 8.10 2.29 -17.63
N TYR A 14 7.93 1.67 -16.46
CA TYR A 14 6.65 1.59 -15.77
C TYR A 14 6.19 2.97 -15.29
N MET A 15 7.09 3.74 -14.67
CA MET A 15 6.83 5.09 -14.17
C MET A 15 6.53 6.10 -15.29
N LEU A 16 7.10 5.91 -16.48
CA LEU A 16 6.83 6.75 -17.67
C LEU A 16 5.52 6.39 -18.37
N LYS A 17 5.08 5.13 -18.29
CA LYS A 17 3.85 4.64 -18.94
C LYS A 17 2.61 4.77 -18.07
N THR A 18 2.78 5.05 -16.78
CA THR A 18 1.71 5.19 -15.79
C THR A 18 1.78 6.60 -15.21
N ASP A 19 0.65 7.17 -14.80
CA ASP A 19 0.62 8.47 -14.11
C ASP A 19 1.18 8.39 -12.68
N ALA A 20 1.95 7.35 -12.35
CA ALA A 20 2.55 7.12 -11.03
C ALA A 20 3.43 8.30 -10.57
N TYR A 21 4.05 9.05 -11.49
CA TYR A 21 4.78 10.28 -11.17
C TYR A 21 3.89 11.47 -10.80
N GLN A 22 2.61 11.49 -11.18
CA GLN A 22 1.65 12.53 -10.79
C GLN A 22 0.97 12.20 -9.45
N GLU A 23 0.81 10.92 -9.14
CA GLU A 23 0.26 10.47 -7.85
C GLU A 23 1.16 10.86 -6.66
N ILE A 24 2.48 10.91 -6.86
CA ILE A 24 3.47 11.33 -5.84
C ILE A 24 3.36 12.82 -5.45
N PRO A 25 3.37 13.80 -6.38
CA PRO A 25 3.24 15.23 -6.08
C PRO A 25 1.85 15.65 -5.63
N ASP A 26 0.79 14.96 -6.07
CA ASP A 26 -0.60 15.28 -5.67
C ASP A 26 -0.95 14.75 -4.27
N GLY A 27 -0.02 14.05 -3.60
CA GLY A 27 -0.24 13.43 -2.28
C GLY A 27 -1.23 12.27 -2.33
N HIS A 28 -1.55 11.77 -3.54
CA HIS A 28 -2.45 10.66 -3.74
C HIS A 28 -1.66 9.36 -3.58
N CYS A 29 -1.73 8.74 -2.40
CA CYS A 29 -1.17 7.42 -2.24
C CYS A 29 -2.02 6.43 -3.05
N PRO A 30 -1.49 5.78 -4.11
CA PRO A 30 -2.27 4.83 -4.94
C PRO A 30 -2.77 3.61 -4.15
N LEU A 31 -2.26 3.42 -2.94
CA LEU A 31 -2.62 2.35 -2.04
C LEU A 31 -3.57 2.81 -0.92
N ALA A 32 -3.95 4.09 -0.88
CA ALA A 32 -4.87 4.63 0.13
C ALA A 32 -6.24 3.96 0.06
N ASP A 33 -6.80 3.80 -1.14
CA ASP A 33 -8.10 3.16 -1.33
C ASP A 33 -8.07 1.68 -0.95
N ASN A 34 -6.98 0.98 -1.32
CA ASN A 34 -6.77 -0.42 -0.94
C ASN A 34 -6.63 -0.56 0.58
N LEU A 35 -5.87 0.34 1.21
CA LEU A 35 -5.71 0.38 2.66
C LEU A 35 -7.05 0.67 3.36
N HIS A 36 -7.84 1.59 2.83
CA HIS A 36 -9.17 1.91 3.34
C HIS A 36 -10.09 0.69 3.25
N ALA A 37 -10.18 0.05 2.08
CA ALA A 37 -11.00 -1.13 1.85
C ALA A 37 -10.64 -2.30 2.79
N VAL A 38 -9.34 -2.55 3.00
CA VAL A 38 -8.86 -3.58 3.93
C VAL A 38 -9.28 -3.26 5.37
N LYS A 39 -9.14 -2.00 5.81
CA LYS A 39 -9.58 -1.58 7.16
C LYS A 39 -11.09 -1.76 7.33
N THR A 40 -11.90 -1.30 6.37
CA THR A 40 -13.35 -1.45 6.39
C THR A 40 -13.78 -2.92 6.50
N LEU A 41 -13.12 -3.82 5.77
CA LEU A 41 -13.39 -5.25 5.83
C LEU A 41 -13.04 -5.83 7.21
N LEU A 42 -11.87 -5.50 7.75
CA LEU A 42 -11.44 -5.98 9.06
C LEU A 42 -12.36 -5.48 10.18
N ASP A 43 -12.80 -4.22 10.12
CA ASP A 43 -13.75 -3.64 11.07
C ASP A 43 -15.11 -4.37 11.01
N TYR A 44 -15.60 -4.64 9.80
CA TYR A 44 -16.84 -5.41 9.61
C TYR A 44 -16.73 -6.80 10.22
N LEU A 45 -15.63 -7.51 9.97
CA LEU A 45 -15.41 -8.86 10.47
C LEU A 45 -15.25 -8.89 12.00
N LEU A 46 -14.63 -7.86 12.59
CA LEU A 46 -14.54 -7.71 14.03
C LEU A 46 -15.92 -7.46 14.65
N GLY A 47 -16.73 -6.59 14.05
CA GLY A 47 -18.11 -6.31 14.49
C GLY A 47 -19.06 -7.50 14.36
N LYS A 48 -18.79 -8.43 13.43
CA LYS A 48 -19.51 -9.70 13.29
C LYS A 48 -18.98 -10.82 14.18
N HIS A 49 -17.97 -10.55 15.02
CA HIS A 49 -17.25 -11.56 15.81
C HIS A 49 -16.66 -12.70 14.96
N ALA A 50 -16.44 -12.46 13.66
CA ALA A 50 -15.77 -13.39 12.75
C ALA A 50 -14.24 -13.35 12.93
N LEU A 51 -13.72 -12.27 13.53
CA LEU A 51 -12.33 -12.12 13.94
C LEU A 51 -12.23 -11.79 15.42
N THR A 52 -11.20 -12.30 16.06
CA THR A 52 -10.77 -11.83 17.39
C THR A 52 -9.93 -10.56 17.26
N LYS A 53 -9.88 -9.76 18.33
CA LYS A 53 -9.05 -8.55 18.39
C LYS A 53 -7.56 -8.84 18.11
N ASN A 54 -7.08 -10.02 18.49
CA ASN A 54 -5.69 -10.41 18.25
C ASN A 54 -5.44 -10.69 16.75
N GLN A 55 -6.35 -11.38 16.08
CA GLN A 55 -6.28 -11.60 14.62
C GLN A 55 -6.42 -10.29 13.85
N TYR A 56 -7.30 -9.39 14.29
CA TYR A 56 -7.41 -8.04 13.72
C TYR A 56 -6.07 -7.29 13.78
N ASN A 57 -5.38 -7.32 14.92
CA ASN A 57 -4.09 -6.64 15.08
C ASN A 57 -2.97 -7.25 14.22
N GLN A 58 -3.00 -8.56 13.97
CA GLN A 58 -2.04 -9.24 13.11
C GLN A 58 -2.28 -8.97 11.63
N LEU A 59 -3.55 -8.86 11.22
CA LEU A 59 -3.96 -8.61 9.83
C LEU A 59 -3.99 -7.12 9.47
N SER A 60 -4.04 -6.25 10.47
CA SER A 60 -4.03 -4.80 10.28
C SER A 60 -2.73 -4.38 9.58
N PRO A 61 -2.82 -3.63 8.47
CA PRO A 61 -1.65 -3.14 7.76
C PRO A 61 -0.76 -2.31 8.70
N ASN A 62 0.47 -2.76 8.90
CA ASN A 62 1.43 -2.03 9.72
C ASN A 62 2.04 -0.90 8.90
N LEU A 63 1.52 0.31 9.07
CA LEU A 63 1.99 1.51 8.37
C LEU A 63 3.46 1.86 8.66
N LYS A 64 4.03 1.39 9.79
CA LYS A 64 5.43 1.62 10.15
C LYS A 64 6.40 0.62 9.50
N ASN A 65 5.94 -0.59 9.19
CA ASN A 65 6.73 -1.64 8.51
C ASN A 65 6.34 -1.81 7.04
N LEU A 66 5.31 -1.09 6.58
CA LEU A 66 5.09 -0.87 5.16
C LEU A 66 6.30 -0.08 4.69
N GLU A 67 7.30 -0.78 4.15
CA GLU A 67 8.25 -0.24 3.17
C GLU A 67 7.46 0.18 1.91
N LEU A 68 6.52 1.10 2.07
CA LEU A 68 5.91 1.82 0.96
C LEU A 68 6.54 3.19 1.04
N GLY A 69 7.53 3.41 0.18
CA GLY A 69 8.26 4.67 0.04
C GLY A 69 7.41 5.91 -0.30
N HIS A 70 6.11 5.90 -0.02
CA HIS A 70 5.16 6.95 -0.39
C HIS A 70 4.17 7.34 0.72
N CYS A 71 4.21 6.74 1.92
CA CYS A 71 3.42 7.23 3.07
C CYS A 71 4.19 8.30 3.86
N ASN A 72 4.45 9.44 3.23
CA ASN A 72 4.73 10.68 3.96
C ASN A 72 3.41 11.41 4.18
N ASP A 73 2.76 11.13 5.31
CA ASP A 73 1.88 12.13 5.92
C ASP A 73 2.75 13.14 6.67
N LYS A 74 2.43 14.41 6.47
CA LYS A 74 3.15 15.64 6.87
C LYS A 74 3.65 15.68 8.32
#